data_AF-A0A6J1J0J8-F1
#
_entry.id   AF-A0A6J1J0J8-F1
#
_cell.length_a   1.000
_cell.length_b   1.000
_cell.length_c   1.000
_cell.angle_alpha   90.00
_cell.angle_beta   90.00
_cell.angle_gamma   90.00
#
_symmetry.space_group_name_H-M   'P 1'
#
loop_
_entity.id
_entity.type
_entity.pdbx_description
1 polymer ?
#
loop_
_entity_poly.entity_id
_entity_poly.type
_entity_poly.pdbx_seq_one_letter_code
_entity_poly.pdbx_strand_id
1 'polypeptide(L)'
;MAGVLRERALSLLAAANNHGDLTVKISSLKQVKDIILSIEPSFAAELYSYLVELQSSPESLLRKLLIEVIEDIGLRAMEHSPLLMSVLLASLKDEDSVVAGQSIISGQKLFCGTLREMTLQFHQRGKVDRWLEEMWMRMLKFKDDVLAIAIEPGSVGKRLLALKFLETYVLLFTSDTNDPQKAISEGNGDVFNISWLAGGFSILDPVGLMSEASRMLGILLNLLQTSSVPGTYTVTVVSRLVGASKL
;
A
#
# COMPACT_ATOMS: atom_id res chain seq x y z
N MET A 1 -27.66 16.01 8.24
CA MET A 1 -26.27 16.50 8.08
C MET A 1 -25.53 15.75 6.97
N ALA A 2 -25.57 14.41 6.94
CA ALA A 2 -24.92 13.59 5.90
C ALA A 2 -25.35 13.93 4.46
N GLY A 3 -26.64 14.21 4.21
CA GLY A 3 -27.13 14.58 2.87
C GLY A 3 -26.47 15.84 2.29
N VAL A 4 -26.26 16.88 3.11
CA VAL A 4 -25.62 18.14 2.67
C VAL A 4 -24.13 17.91 2.34
N LEU A 5 -23.44 17.10 3.14
CA LEU A 5 -22.04 16.75 2.87
C LEU A 5 -21.90 15.92 1.59
N ARG A 6 -22.83 14.99 1.36
CA ARG A 6 -22.89 14.19 0.13
C ARG A 6 -23.09 15.05 -1.11
N GLU A 7 -24.07 15.95 -1.11
CA GLU A 7 -24.31 16.87 -2.23
C GLU A 7 -23.09 17.77 -2.50
N ARG A 8 -22.47 18.28 -1.43
CA ARG A 8 -21.22 19.05 -1.54
C ARG A 8 -20.09 18.22 -2.14
N ALA A 9 -19.91 16.98 -1.69
CA ALA A 9 -18.89 16.09 -2.22
C ALA A 9 -19.11 15.79 -3.71
N LEU A 10 -20.36 15.56 -4.14
CA LEU A 10 -20.69 15.34 -5.55
C LEU A 10 -20.38 16.57 -6.41
N SER A 11 -20.70 17.77 -5.93
CA SER A 11 -20.37 19.03 -6.62
C SER A 11 -18.85 19.20 -6.77
N LEU A 12 -18.08 18.91 -5.71
CA LEU A 12 -16.62 18.97 -5.74
C LEU A 12 -16.00 17.88 -6.62
N LEU A 13 -16.56 16.67 -6.64
CA LEU A 13 -16.15 15.59 -7.54
C LEU A 13 -16.38 15.97 -9.01
N ALA A 14 -17.53 16.58 -9.32
CA ALA A 14 -17.80 17.09 -10.65
C ALA A 14 -16.80 18.18 -11.07
N ALA A 15 -16.42 19.08 -10.14
CA ALA A 15 -15.38 20.07 -10.38
C ALA A 15 -14.00 19.42 -10.57
N ALA A 16 -13.65 18.42 -9.74
CA ALA A 16 -12.41 17.67 -9.86
C ALA A 16 -12.27 16.95 -11.21
N ASN A 17 -13.38 16.44 -11.76
CA ASN A 17 -13.36 15.71 -13.02
C ASN A 17 -13.35 16.66 -14.24
N ASN A 18 -14.16 17.72 -14.22
CA ASN A 18 -14.51 18.47 -15.43
C ASN A 18 -13.94 19.90 -15.53
N HIS A 19 -13.42 20.48 -14.45
CA HIS A 19 -13.00 21.88 -14.47
C HIS A 19 -11.76 22.11 -15.36
N GLY A 20 -11.63 23.25 -16.05
CA GLY A 20 -10.49 23.51 -16.94
C GLY A 20 -9.15 23.80 -16.23
N ASP A 21 -9.22 24.32 -15.00
CA ASP A 21 -8.06 24.64 -14.16
C ASP A 21 -7.68 23.48 -13.23
N LEU A 22 -6.46 22.98 -13.37
CA LEU A 22 -5.88 21.91 -12.55
C LEU A 22 -5.81 22.27 -11.06
N THR A 23 -5.58 23.53 -10.70
CA THR A 23 -5.52 23.99 -9.30
C THR A 23 -6.88 23.82 -8.63
N VAL A 24 -7.95 24.12 -9.37
CA VAL A 24 -9.33 23.89 -8.91
C VAL A 24 -9.62 22.40 -8.80
N LYS A 25 -9.17 21.58 -9.76
CA LYS A 25 -9.34 20.11 -9.67
C LYS A 25 -8.67 19.53 -8.41
N ILE A 26 -7.41 19.90 -8.17
CA ILE A 26 -6.62 19.46 -7.02
C ILE A 26 -7.26 19.91 -5.69
N SER A 27 -7.62 21.19 -5.57
CA SER A 27 -8.23 21.71 -4.34
C SER A 27 -9.61 21.10 -4.07
N SER A 28 -10.37 20.79 -5.13
CA SER A 28 -11.66 20.09 -5.02
C SER A 28 -11.47 18.66 -4.53
N LEU A 29 -10.53 17.91 -5.10
CA LEU A 29 -10.24 16.54 -4.67
C LEU A 29 -9.74 16.46 -3.22
N LYS A 30 -8.93 17.44 -2.77
CA LYS A 30 -8.52 17.55 -1.36
C LYS A 30 -9.72 17.76 -0.44
N GLN A 31 -10.65 18.64 -0.80
CA GLN A 31 -11.87 18.84 -0.01
C GLN A 31 -12.78 17.60 0.00
N VAL A 32 -12.89 16.89 -1.13
CA VAL A 32 -13.63 15.61 -1.21
C VAL A 32 -13.05 14.61 -0.23
N LYS A 33 -11.71 14.49 -0.19
CA LYS A 33 -11.02 13.63 0.78
C LYS A 33 -11.42 13.96 2.22
N ASP A 34 -11.33 15.23 2.60
CA ASP A 34 -11.65 15.65 3.97
C ASP A 34 -13.11 15.33 4.33
N ILE A 35 -14.04 15.51 3.39
CA ILE A 35 -15.45 15.14 3.58
C ILE A 35 -15.59 13.62 3.75
N ILE A 36 -15.01 12.82 2.85
CA ILE A 36 -15.08 11.35 2.88
C ILE A 36 -14.53 10.80 4.20
N LEU A 37 -13.41 11.33 4.70
CA LEU A 37 -12.79 10.88 5.95
C LEU A 37 -13.55 11.36 7.21
N SER A 38 -14.52 12.26 7.07
CA SER A 38 -15.32 12.82 8.16
C SER A 38 -16.70 12.17 8.36
N ILE A 39 -17.15 11.36 7.40
CA ILE A 39 -18.45 10.67 7.42
C ILE A 39 -18.28 9.17 7.66
N GLU A 40 -19.37 8.46 7.93
CA GLU A 40 -19.35 7.01 8.10
C GLU A 40 -18.85 6.32 6.82
N PRO A 41 -17.92 5.34 6.92
CA PRO A 41 -17.38 4.63 5.78
C PRO A 41 -18.42 4.03 4.82
N SER A 42 -19.52 3.51 5.36
CA SER A 42 -20.64 2.94 4.60
C SER A 42 -21.29 3.98 3.68
N PHE A 43 -21.52 5.21 4.16
CA PHE A 43 -22.05 6.32 3.35
C PHE A 43 -20.99 6.86 2.38
N ALA A 44 -19.72 6.92 2.79
CA ALA A 44 -18.64 7.35 1.91
C ALA A 44 -18.47 6.44 0.68
N ALA A 45 -18.74 5.14 0.83
CA ALA A 45 -18.60 4.16 -0.23
C ALA A 45 -19.45 4.47 -1.47
N GLU A 46 -20.58 5.17 -1.30
CA GLU A 46 -21.42 5.64 -2.41
C GLU A 46 -20.70 6.60 -3.36
N LEU A 47 -19.63 7.25 -2.89
CA LEU A 47 -18.87 8.24 -3.64
C LEU A 47 -17.67 7.62 -4.39
N TYR A 48 -17.32 6.36 -4.12
CA TYR A 48 -16.08 5.76 -4.61
C TYR A 48 -16.06 5.56 -6.13
N SER A 49 -17.21 5.32 -6.76
CA SER A 49 -17.30 5.25 -8.23
C SER A 49 -16.80 6.54 -8.90
N TYR A 50 -17.15 7.70 -8.35
CA TYR A 50 -16.72 8.99 -8.86
C TYR A 50 -15.23 9.26 -8.64
N LEU A 51 -14.65 8.71 -7.56
CA LEU A 51 -13.19 8.74 -7.37
C LEU A 51 -12.48 7.88 -8.41
N VAL A 52 -13.04 6.71 -8.75
CA VAL A 52 -12.46 5.82 -9.78
C VAL A 52 -12.39 6.51 -11.13
N GLU A 53 -13.38 7.33 -11.51
CA GLU A 53 -13.37 8.07 -12.78
C GLU A 53 -12.15 8.99 -12.95
N LEU A 54 -11.63 9.55 -11.85
CA LEU A 54 -10.46 10.43 -11.86
C LEU A 54 -9.18 9.70 -12.30
N GLN A 55 -9.16 8.36 -12.29
CA GLN A 55 -8.01 7.58 -12.79
C GLN A 55 -7.76 7.83 -14.28
N SER A 56 -8.79 8.24 -15.04
CA SER A 56 -8.70 8.50 -16.47
C SER A 56 -8.35 9.96 -16.79
N SER A 57 -8.10 10.79 -15.78
CA SER A 57 -7.67 12.17 -15.96
C SER A 57 -6.37 12.24 -16.78
N PRO A 58 -6.27 13.16 -17.76
CA PRO A 58 -5.02 13.38 -18.49
C PRO A 58 -3.92 13.97 -17.58
N GLU A 59 -4.29 14.63 -16.48
CA GLU A 59 -3.35 15.31 -15.59
C GLU A 59 -2.72 14.35 -14.57
N SER A 60 -1.44 14.04 -14.73
CA SER A 60 -0.74 13.08 -13.85
C SER A 60 -0.69 13.52 -12.39
N LEU A 61 -0.62 14.83 -12.10
CA LEU A 61 -0.70 15.35 -10.73
C LEU A 61 -2.03 15.03 -10.05
N LEU A 62 -3.14 14.99 -10.80
CA LEU A 62 -4.44 14.63 -10.26
C LEU A 62 -4.54 13.13 -10.00
N ARG A 63 -4.04 12.29 -10.93
CA ARG A 63 -3.95 10.83 -10.73
C ARG A 63 -3.06 10.47 -9.54
N LYS A 64 -1.93 11.16 -9.37
CA LYS A 64 -1.06 11.00 -8.19
C LYS A 64 -1.81 11.32 -6.90
N LEU A 65 -2.52 12.45 -6.86
CA LEU A 65 -3.31 12.84 -5.69
C LEU A 65 -4.44 11.86 -5.41
N LEU A 66 -5.09 11.32 -6.44
CA LEU A 66 -6.12 10.27 -6.28
C LEU A 66 -5.55 9.07 -5.54
N ILE A 67 -4.34 8.62 -5.85
CA ILE A 67 -3.69 7.50 -5.15
C ILE A 67 -3.46 7.83 -3.67
N GLU A 68 -3.00 9.05 -3.35
CA GLU A 68 -2.84 9.51 -1.97
C GLU A 68 -4.18 9.55 -1.21
N VAL A 69 -5.26 9.95 -1.88
CA VAL A 69 -6.62 9.93 -1.33
C VAL A 69 -7.08 8.48 -1.06
N ILE A 70 -6.80 7.57 -1.98
CA ILE A 70 -7.13 6.14 -1.84
C ILE A 70 -6.37 5.51 -0.69
N GLU A 71 -5.11 5.89 -0.47
CA GLU A 71 -4.32 5.47 0.69
C GLU A 71 -5.03 5.84 2.01
N ASP A 72 -5.36 7.13 2.18
CA ASP A 72 -6.01 7.63 3.40
C ASP A 72 -7.36 6.94 3.65
N ILE A 73 -8.14 6.72 2.58
CA ILE A 73 -9.42 6.01 2.67
C ILE A 73 -9.20 4.54 3.02
N GLY A 74 -8.29 3.85 2.32
CA GLY A 74 -8.04 2.42 2.51
C GLY A 74 -7.49 2.08 3.89
N LEU A 75 -6.77 2.99 4.54
CA LEU A 75 -6.30 2.82 5.92
C LEU A 75 -7.40 3.06 6.98
N ARG A 76 -8.45 3.84 6.67
CA ARG A 76 -9.55 4.14 7.60
C ARG A 76 -10.82 3.32 7.38
N ALA A 77 -11.06 2.90 6.15
CA ALA A 77 -12.31 2.33 5.66
C ALA A 77 -12.03 1.11 4.76
N MET A 78 -11.09 0.25 5.18
CA MET A 78 -10.55 -0.83 4.36
C MET A 78 -11.64 -1.77 3.81
N GLU A 79 -12.62 -2.15 4.63
CA GLU A 79 -13.78 -2.99 4.27
C GLU A 79 -14.56 -2.45 3.06
N HIS A 80 -14.64 -1.13 2.91
CA HIS A 80 -15.41 -0.48 1.84
C HIS A 80 -14.56 -0.12 0.62
N SER A 81 -13.25 -0.30 0.68
CA SER A 81 -12.30 0.11 -0.36
C SER A 81 -12.00 -0.86 -1.54
N PRO A 82 -12.64 -2.05 -1.73
CA PRO A 82 -12.26 -2.97 -2.83
C PRO A 82 -12.22 -2.35 -4.24
N LEU A 83 -13.12 -1.40 -4.52
CA LEU A 83 -13.13 -0.66 -5.80
C LEU A 83 -11.87 0.19 -5.97
N LEU A 84 -11.47 0.90 -4.91
CA LEU A 84 -10.30 1.78 -4.92
C LEU A 84 -8.99 1.00 -5.05
N MET A 85 -8.94 -0.24 -4.57
CA MET A 85 -7.77 -1.11 -4.75
C MET A 85 -7.50 -1.46 -6.22
N SER A 86 -8.55 -1.48 -7.05
CA SER A 86 -8.39 -1.71 -8.48
C SER A 86 -7.69 -0.52 -9.16
N VAL A 87 -7.96 0.70 -8.69
CA VAL A 87 -7.26 1.91 -9.15
C VAL A 87 -5.79 1.84 -8.76
N LEU A 88 -5.48 1.49 -7.51
CA LEU A 88 -4.10 1.33 -7.04
C LEU A 88 -3.31 0.34 -7.90
N LEU A 89 -3.87 -0.85 -8.14
CA LEU A 89 -3.27 -1.87 -9.01
C LEU A 89 -3.08 -1.38 -10.45
N ALA A 90 -4.08 -0.72 -11.03
CA ALA A 90 -3.98 -0.16 -12.38
C ALA A 90 -2.88 0.91 -12.47
N SER A 91 -2.77 1.76 -11.44
CA SER A 91 -1.77 2.83 -11.38
C SER A 91 -0.33 2.34 -11.31
N LEU A 92 -0.05 1.08 -10.94
CA LEU A 92 1.31 0.52 -11.04
C LEU A 92 1.83 0.54 -12.49
N LYS A 93 0.92 0.46 -13.46
CA LYS A 93 1.19 0.47 -14.89
C LYS A 93 1.01 1.84 -15.53
N ASP A 94 0.89 2.90 -14.73
CA ASP A 94 0.75 4.25 -15.26
C ASP A 94 1.97 4.65 -16.10
N GLU A 95 1.70 5.30 -17.23
CA GLU A 95 2.71 5.83 -18.15
C GLU A 95 3.60 6.87 -17.43
N ASP A 96 3.01 7.67 -16.54
CA ASP A 96 3.75 8.61 -15.71
C ASP A 96 4.42 7.87 -14.54
N SER A 97 5.75 7.88 -14.56
CA SER A 97 6.57 7.21 -13.54
C SER A 97 6.34 7.71 -12.11
N VAL A 98 5.92 8.97 -11.93
CA VAL A 98 5.63 9.55 -10.62
C VAL A 98 4.31 8.99 -10.07
N VAL A 99 3.31 8.80 -10.93
CA VAL A 99 2.01 8.22 -10.56
C VAL A 99 2.19 6.76 -10.16
N ALA A 100 2.87 5.97 -11.00
CA ALA A 100 3.18 4.58 -10.68
C ALA A 100 4.07 4.44 -9.44
N GLY A 101 5.05 5.34 -9.26
CA GLY A 101 5.84 5.42 -8.02
C GLY A 101 4.99 5.71 -6.78
N GLN A 102 4.01 6.62 -6.89
CA GLN A 102 3.08 6.91 -5.80
C GLN A 102 2.21 5.68 -5.48
N SER A 103 1.78 4.90 -6.48
CA SER A 103 1.07 3.64 -6.25
C SER A 103 1.90 2.65 -5.43
N ILE A 104 3.20 2.51 -5.72
CA ILE A 104 4.11 1.67 -4.91
C ILE A 104 4.17 2.15 -3.46
N ILE A 105 4.34 3.45 -3.24
CA ILE A 105 4.44 4.05 -1.90
C ILE A 105 3.16 3.85 -1.10
N SER A 106 2.01 4.17 -1.69
CA SER A 106 0.71 4.06 -1.03
C SER A 106 0.31 2.60 -0.81
N GLY A 107 0.58 1.73 -1.78
CA GLY A 107 0.35 0.30 -1.65
C GLY A 107 1.23 -0.36 -0.59
N GLN A 108 2.46 0.12 -0.37
CA GLN A 108 3.28 -0.34 0.76
C GLN A 108 2.59 -0.11 2.10
N LYS A 109 2.04 1.08 2.32
CA LYS A 109 1.34 1.41 3.57
C LYS A 109 0.06 0.59 3.74
N LEU A 110 -0.71 0.40 2.66
CA LEU A 110 -1.90 -0.45 2.66
C LEU A 110 -1.56 -1.92 2.91
N PHE A 111 -0.47 -2.42 2.35
CA PHE A 111 0.04 -3.77 2.60
C PHE A 111 0.33 -3.98 4.09
N CYS A 112 1.10 -3.08 4.70
CA CYS A 112 1.39 -3.13 6.14
C CYS A 112 0.12 -2.97 6.99
N GLY A 113 -0.78 -2.06 6.62
CA GLY A 113 -2.05 -1.85 7.29
C GLY A 113 -2.95 -3.09 7.25
N THR A 114 -3.00 -3.77 6.10
CA THR A 114 -3.78 -5.01 5.91
C THR A 114 -3.26 -6.11 6.84
N LEU A 115 -1.95 -6.35 6.87
CA LEU A 115 -1.33 -7.33 7.77
C LEU A 115 -1.60 -7.03 9.25
N ARG A 116 -1.50 -5.75 9.64
CA ARG A 116 -1.80 -5.31 11.00
C ARG A 116 -3.24 -5.63 11.38
N GLU A 117 -4.20 -5.26 10.53
CA GLU A 117 -5.62 -5.51 10.77
C GLU A 117 -5.92 -7.01 10.82
N MET A 118 -5.31 -7.82 9.95
CA MET A 118 -5.48 -9.28 9.97
C MET A 118 -5.01 -9.86 11.30
N THR A 119 -3.85 -9.42 11.76
CA THR A 119 -3.26 -9.89 13.02
C THR A 119 -4.08 -9.44 14.21
N LEU A 120 -4.60 -8.21 14.19
CA LEU A 120 -5.47 -7.67 15.23
C LEU A 120 -6.77 -8.47 15.34
N GLN A 121 -7.46 -8.71 14.23
CA GLN A 121 -8.70 -9.50 14.21
C GLN A 121 -8.45 -10.93 14.68
N PHE A 122 -7.38 -11.56 14.19
CA PHE A 122 -7.00 -12.90 14.60
C PHE A 122 -6.71 -12.97 16.11
N HIS A 123 -5.95 -12.02 16.65
CA HIS A 123 -5.63 -12.00 18.09
C HIS A 123 -6.85 -11.75 18.97
N GLN A 124 -7.77 -10.87 18.55
CA GLN A 124 -8.96 -10.51 19.33
C GLN A 124 -10.09 -11.54 19.23
N ARG A 125 -10.30 -12.13 18.04
CA ARG A 125 -11.49 -12.94 17.72
C ARG A 125 -11.17 -14.39 17.36
N GLY A 126 -9.89 -14.74 17.19
CA GLY A 126 -9.45 -16.05 16.69
C GLY A 126 -9.78 -16.30 15.22
N LYS A 127 -10.27 -15.28 14.50
CA LYS A 127 -10.67 -15.37 13.09
C LYS A 127 -10.46 -14.03 12.40
N VAL A 128 -10.32 -14.07 11.09
CA VAL A 128 -10.25 -12.89 10.23
C VAL A 128 -11.52 -12.84 9.38
N ASP A 129 -12.08 -11.66 9.21
CA ASP A 129 -13.27 -11.48 8.40
C ASP A 129 -12.94 -11.67 6.92
N ARG A 130 -13.89 -12.27 6.18
CA ARG A 130 -13.71 -12.63 4.77
C ARG A 130 -13.29 -11.46 3.87
N TRP A 131 -13.81 -10.26 4.12
CA TRP A 131 -13.46 -9.06 3.33
C TRP A 131 -11.97 -8.74 3.44
N LEU A 132 -11.36 -9.03 4.59
CA LEU A 132 -9.95 -8.77 4.84
C LEU A 132 -9.05 -9.86 4.24
N GLU A 133 -9.53 -11.11 4.18
CA GLU A 133 -8.90 -12.17 3.38
C GLU A 133 -8.89 -11.80 1.89
N GLU A 134 -10.02 -11.29 1.37
CA GLU A 134 -10.11 -10.83 -0.02
C GLU A 134 -9.20 -9.62 -0.29
N MET A 135 -9.08 -8.70 0.67
CA MET A 135 -8.12 -7.59 0.62
C MET A 135 -6.67 -8.10 0.59
N TRP A 136 -6.35 -9.08 1.44
CA TRP A 136 -5.03 -9.69 1.48
C TRP A 136 -4.65 -10.34 0.15
N MET A 137 -5.56 -11.07 -0.49
CA MET A 137 -5.33 -11.64 -1.82
C MET A 137 -5.02 -10.56 -2.88
N ARG A 138 -5.64 -9.38 -2.78
CA ARG A 138 -5.31 -8.22 -3.64
C ARG A 138 -3.93 -7.66 -3.33
N MET A 139 -3.53 -7.63 -2.06
CA MET A 139 -2.19 -7.20 -1.63
C MET A 139 -1.08 -8.18 -2.07
N LEU A 140 -1.36 -9.48 -2.11
CA LEU A 140 -0.44 -10.48 -2.67
C LEU A 140 -0.25 -10.25 -4.18
N LYS A 141 -1.33 -10.01 -4.91
CA LYS A 141 -1.25 -9.62 -6.34
C LYS A 141 -0.45 -8.33 -6.53
N PHE A 142 -0.70 -7.32 -5.69
CA PHE A 142 0.07 -6.07 -5.72
C PHE A 142 1.56 -6.32 -5.52
N LYS A 143 1.95 -7.15 -4.55
CA LYS A 143 3.35 -7.57 -4.32
C LYS A 143 3.96 -8.24 -5.56
N ASP A 144 3.22 -9.11 -6.24
CA ASP A 144 3.69 -9.77 -7.46
C ASP A 144 3.91 -8.78 -8.61
N ASP A 145 2.98 -7.84 -8.80
CA ASP A 145 3.10 -6.78 -9.81
C ASP A 145 4.28 -5.83 -9.50
N VAL A 146 4.55 -5.52 -8.21
CA VAL A 146 5.73 -4.74 -7.79
C VAL A 146 7.03 -5.52 -8.00
N LEU A 147 7.04 -6.84 -7.76
CA LEU A 147 8.19 -7.68 -8.04
C LEU A 147 8.55 -7.67 -9.54
N ALA A 148 7.54 -7.75 -10.42
CA ALA A 148 7.75 -7.61 -11.86
C ALA A 148 8.41 -6.27 -12.20
N ILE A 149 7.95 -5.16 -11.62
CA ILE A 149 8.55 -3.83 -11.82
C ILE A 149 10.03 -3.80 -11.38
N ALA A 150 10.41 -4.49 -10.30
CA ALA A 150 11.79 -4.49 -9.83
C ALA A 150 12.74 -5.21 -10.83
N ILE A 151 12.25 -6.28 -11.45
CA ILE A 151 13.01 -7.16 -12.34
C ILE A 151 13.06 -6.60 -13.77
N GLU A 152 11.93 -6.10 -14.27
CA GLU A 152 11.81 -5.63 -15.65
C GLU A 152 12.64 -4.37 -15.92
N PRO A 153 13.17 -4.21 -17.16
CA PRO A 153 13.83 -2.99 -17.56
C PRO A 153 12.80 -1.85 -17.59
N GLY A 154 13.17 -0.69 -17.02
CA GLY A 154 12.26 0.44 -16.93
C GLY A 154 12.91 1.62 -16.21
N SER A 155 12.09 2.61 -15.83
CA SER A 155 12.58 3.79 -15.13
C SER A 155 13.29 3.42 -13.82
N VAL A 156 14.50 3.93 -13.62
CA VAL A 156 15.31 3.67 -12.41
C VAL A 156 14.56 4.04 -11.14
N GLY A 157 13.80 5.16 -11.15
CA GLY A 157 13.01 5.60 -10.00
C GLY A 157 11.94 4.59 -9.56
N LYS A 158 11.12 4.07 -10.50
CA LYS A 158 10.11 3.04 -10.18
C LYS A 158 10.75 1.76 -9.66
N ARG A 159 11.86 1.33 -10.27
CA ARG A 159 12.60 0.15 -9.82
C ARG A 159 13.13 0.31 -8.40
N LEU A 160 13.66 1.49 -8.07
CA LEU A 160 14.15 1.79 -6.73
C LEU A 160 13.04 1.72 -5.67
N LEU A 161 11.86 2.27 -6.00
CA LEU A 161 10.69 2.18 -5.12
C LEU A 161 10.21 0.74 -4.96
N ALA A 162 10.19 -0.04 -6.05
CA ALA A 162 9.84 -1.45 -6.00
C ALA A 162 10.80 -2.26 -5.12
N LEU A 163 12.12 -2.04 -5.27
CA LEU A 163 13.12 -2.68 -4.39
C LEU A 163 12.89 -2.32 -2.92
N LYS A 164 12.49 -1.08 -2.61
CA LYS A 164 12.21 -0.63 -1.24
C LYS A 164 10.97 -1.31 -0.65
N PHE A 165 9.94 -1.50 -1.48
CA PHE A 165 8.77 -2.27 -1.09
C PHE A 165 9.15 -3.73 -0.77
N LEU A 166 9.94 -4.37 -1.65
CA LEU A 166 10.37 -5.77 -1.46
C LEU A 166 11.31 -5.91 -0.25
N GLU A 167 12.20 -4.95 0.01
CA GLU A 167 12.99 -4.88 1.24
C GLU A 167 12.08 -4.87 2.47
N THR A 168 11.03 -4.03 2.45
CA THR A 168 10.04 -3.95 3.53
C THR A 168 9.32 -5.29 3.71
N TYR A 169 8.91 -5.95 2.62
CA TYR A 169 8.30 -7.27 2.65
C TYR A 169 9.22 -8.30 3.33
N VAL A 170 10.49 -8.36 2.93
CA VAL A 170 11.47 -9.27 3.54
C VAL A 170 11.57 -9.00 5.03
N LEU A 171 11.76 -7.73 5.43
CA LEU A 171 11.87 -7.35 6.85
C LEU A 171 10.65 -7.78 7.68
N LEU A 172 9.42 -7.63 7.16
CA LEU A 172 8.20 -8.02 7.87
C LEU A 172 8.16 -9.52 8.22
N PHE A 173 8.77 -10.36 7.38
CA PHE A 173 8.67 -11.82 7.48
C PHE A 173 9.97 -12.52 7.84
N THR A 174 11.08 -11.80 8.03
CA THR A 174 12.36 -12.36 8.50
C THR A 174 12.85 -11.74 9.81
N SER A 175 12.20 -10.70 10.32
CA SER A 175 12.62 -10.05 11.57
C SER A 175 12.25 -10.89 12.78
N ASP A 176 13.24 -11.57 13.37
CA ASP A 176 13.10 -12.23 14.66
C ASP A 176 13.18 -11.18 15.79
N THR A 177 12.04 -10.57 16.13
CA THR A 177 11.94 -9.68 17.28
C THR A 177 11.35 -10.47 18.45
N ASN A 178 12.18 -11.26 19.11
CA ASN A 178 11.88 -11.92 20.39
C ASN A 178 11.66 -10.94 21.56
N ASP A 179 11.54 -9.64 21.29
CA ASP A 179 11.34 -8.61 22.32
C ASP A 179 10.07 -7.79 22.04
N PRO A 180 8.89 -8.25 22.50
CA PRO A 180 7.63 -7.55 22.33
C PRO A 180 7.60 -6.16 22.99
N GLN A 181 8.54 -5.84 23.89
CA GLN A 181 8.62 -4.54 24.57
C GLN A 181 9.32 -3.47 23.74
N LYS A 182 10.17 -3.83 22.77
CA LYS A 182 10.89 -2.86 21.94
C LYS A 182 9.99 -2.20 20.89
N ALA A 183 8.89 -2.85 20.51
CA ALA A 183 7.87 -2.31 19.60
C ALA A 183 6.96 -1.24 20.24
N ILE A 184 6.98 -1.10 21.57
CA ILE A 184 6.10 -0.21 22.33
C ILE A 184 6.84 1.05 22.82
N SER A 185 8.17 1.00 22.97
CA SER A 185 8.97 2.05 23.61
C SER A 185 9.51 3.13 22.68
N GLU A 186 9.66 2.86 21.39
CA GLU A 186 9.80 3.92 20.39
C GLU A 186 8.37 4.30 20.00
N GLY A 187 7.99 5.58 20.01
CA GLY A 187 6.62 6.07 19.74
C GLY A 187 6.06 5.78 18.35
N ASN A 188 6.54 4.72 17.70
CA ASN A 188 6.12 4.15 16.45
C ASN A 188 5.38 2.83 16.75
N GLY A 189 4.08 2.91 17.06
CA GLY A 189 3.21 1.74 17.24
C GLY A 189 3.00 0.92 15.95
N ASP A 190 4.00 0.83 15.08
CA ASP A 190 3.88 0.60 13.64
C ASP A 190 4.56 -0.69 13.14
N VAL A 191 5.15 -1.52 14.01
CA VAL A 191 5.91 -2.71 13.56
C VAL A 191 5.10 -4.00 13.75
N PHE A 192 4.70 -4.63 12.63
CA PHE A 192 4.16 -5.99 12.60
C PHE A 192 5.27 -7.02 12.88
N ASN A 193 4.94 -8.11 13.60
CA ASN A 193 5.86 -9.20 13.91
C ASN A 193 5.24 -10.56 13.52
N ILE A 194 5.97 -11.36 12.74
CA ILE A 194 5.51 -12.67 12.24
C ILE A 194 5.21 -13.68 13.36
N SER A 195 5.84 -13.57 14.52
CA SER A 195 5.55 -14.42 15.69
C SER A 195 4.11 -14.29 16.19
N TRP A 196 3.43 -13.19 15.87
CA TRP A 196 2.00 -13.00 16.19
C TRP A 196 1.09 -13.94 15.38
N LEU A 197 1.61 -14.57 14.32
CA LEU A 197 0.89 -15.54 13.48
C LEU A 197 1.06 -17.00 13.93
N ALA A 198 1.79 -17.27 15.02
CA ALA A 198 2.07 -18.63 15.51
C ALA A 198 0.82 -19.46 15.89
N GLY A 199 -0.37 -18.84 15.92
CA GLY A 199 -1.64 -19.47 16.27
C GLY A 199 -2.37 -20.24 15.16
N GLY A 200 -1.77 -20.45 13.98
CA GLY A 200 -2.33 -21.35 12.95
C GLY A 200 -3.33 -20.70 11.99
N PHE A 201 -3.04 -19.49 11.51
CA PHE A 201 -3.87 -18.82 10.51
C PHE A 201 -3.53 -19.31 9.08
N SER A 202 -4.39 -20.13 8.50
CA SER A 202 -4.11 -20.85 7.23
C SER A 202 -3.74 -19.97 6.02
N ILE A 203 -4.28 -18.75 5.94
CA ILE A 203 -4.00 -17.82 4.84
C ILE A 203 -2.74 -16.98 5.05
N LEU A 204 -2.26 -16.85 6.30
CA LEU A 204 -0.94 -16.30 6.63
C LEU A 204 -0.07 -17.43 7.20
N ASP A 205 0.09 -18.52 6.44
CA ASP A 205 0.99 -19.60 6.83
C ASP A 205 2.40 -19.03 7.10
N PRO A 206 2.86 -18.99 8.36
CA PRO A 206 4.12 -18.34 8.70
C PRO A 206 5.29 -19.00 7.99
N VAL A 207 5.25 -20.32 7.81
CA VAL A 207 6.31 -21.08 7.13
C VAL A 207 6.38 -20.69 5.66
N GLY A 208 5.24 -20.66 4.96
CA GLY A 208 5.14 -20.18 3.59
C GLY A 208 5.61 -18.73 3.42
N LEU A 209 5.21 -17.82 4.32
CA LEU A 209 5.60 -16.41 4.27
C LEU A 209 7.10 -16.19 4.50
N MET A 210 7.71 -16.89 5.47
CA MET A 210 9.16 -16.88 5.68
C MET A 210 9.94 -17.45 4.49
N SER A 211 9.45 -18.55 3.91
CA SER A 211 10.05 -19.16 2.72
C SER A 211 10.00 -18.21 1.53
N GLU A 212 8.86 -17.55 1.32
CA GLU A 212 8.69 -16.55 0.27
C GLU A 212 9.59 -15.34 0.47
N ALA A 213 9.72 -14.85 1.71
CA ALA A 213 10.62 -13.76 2.04
C ALA A 213 12.09 -14.12 1.80
N SER A 214 12.48 -15.35 2.13
CA SER A 214 13.83 -15.88 1.84
C SER A 214 14.11 -15.96 0.34
N ARG A 215 13.11 -16.38 -0.45
CA ARG A 215 13.20 -16.38 -1.92
C ARG A 215 13.34 -14.96 -2.46
N MET A 216 12.54 -14.03 -1.95
CA MET A 216 12.58 -12.62 -2.35
C MET A 216 13.91 -11.95 -2.01
N LEU A 217 14.49 -12.29 -0.84
CA LEU A 217 15.84 -11.88 -0.46
C LEU A 217 16.89 -12.34 -1.49
N GLY A 218 16.82 -13.61 -1.92
CA GLY A 218 17.71 -14.12 -2.97
C GLY A 218 17.59 -13.35 -4.29
N ILE A 219 16.37 -12.99 -4.69
CA ILE A 219 16.12 -12.15 -5.88
C ILE A 219 16.75 -10.77 -5.71
N LEU A 220 16.54 -10.11 -4.57
CA LEU A 220 17.12 -8.79 -4.29
C LEU A 220 18.65 -8.82 -4.35
N LEU A 221 19.29 -9.83 -3.74
CA LEU A 221 20.74 -10.00 -3.79
C LEU A 221 21.25 -10.18 -5.22
N ASN A 222 20.58 -10.99 -6.04
CA ASN A 222 20.95 -11.18 -7.44
C ASN A 222 20.77 -9.88 -8.26
N LEU A 223 19.69 -9.13 -8.03
CA LEU A 223 19.47 -7.83 -8.67
C LEU A 223 20.57 -6.83 -8.30
N LEU A 224 21.01 -6.79 -7.05
CA LEU A 224 22.10 -5.92 -6.61
C LEU A 224 23.46 -6.31 -7.23
N GLN A 225 23.69 -7.60 -7.47
CA GLN A 225 24.92 -8.08 -8.14
C GLN A 225 24.95 -7.77 -9.64
N THR A 226 23.78 -7.73 -10.27
CA THR A 226 23.65 -7.60 -11.74
C THR A 226 23.32 -6.19 -12.22
N SER A 227 22.91 -5.30 -11.32
CA SER A 227 22.46 -3.95 -11.67
C SER A 227 23.48 -2.86 -11.33
N SER A 228 23.60 -1.85 -12.21
CA SER A 228 24.26 -0.57 -11.91
C SER A 228 23.33 0.34 -11.10
N VAL A 229 22.77 -0.18 -10.00
CA VAL A 229 21.96 0.62 -9.07
C VAL A 229 22.89 1.63 -8.38
N PRO A 230 22.44 2.88 -8.12
CA PRO A 230 23.26 3.88 -7.45
C PRO A 230 23.87 3.32 -6.15
N GLY A 231 25.20 3.37 -6.02
CA GLY A 231 25.95 2.66 -4.98
C GLY A 231 25.46 2.93 -3.55
N THR A 232 24.87 4.09 -3.27
CA THR A 232 24.28 4.45 -1.97
C THR A 232 23.10 3.56 -1.57
N TYR A 233 22.25 3.17 -2.53
CA TYR A 233 21.10 2.32 -2.25
C TYR A 233 21.53 0.87 -2.02
N THR A 234 22.47 0.37 -2.85
CA THR A 234 23.10 -0.94 -2.66
C THR A 234 23.72 -1.07 -1.26
N VAL A 235 24.47 -0.05 -0.79
CA VAL A 235 25.06 -0.08 0.55
C VAL A 235 24.00 -0.11 1.67
N THR A 236 22.93 0.66 1.54
CA THR A 236 21.87 0.73 2.58
C THR A 236 21.06 -0.57 2.64
N VAL A 237 20.66 -1.09 1.48
CA VAL A 237 19.91 -2.34 1.37
C VAL A 237 20.79 -3.51 1.81
N VAL A 238 22.04 -3.63 1.33
CA VAL A 238 22.96 -4.68 1.79
C VAL A 238 23.19 -4.59 3.30
N SER A 239 23.39 -3.41 3.88
CA SER A 239 23.60 -3.29 5.33
C SER A 239 22.39 -3.74 6.15
N ARG A 240 21.17 -3.46 5.69
CA ARG A 240 19.94 -3.88 6.37
C ARG A 240 19.62 -5.35 6.15
N LEU A 241 19.86 -5.86 4.95
CA LEU A 241 19.69 -7.27 4.62
C LEU A 241 20.74 -8.16 5.30
N VAL A 242 21.99 -7.72 5.44
CA VAL A 242 23.03 -8.42 6.22
C VAL A 242 22.68 -8.46 7.72
N GLY A 243 21.96 -7.45 8.22
CA GLY A 243 21.38 -7.49 9.56
C GLY A 243 20.29 -8.57 9.70
N ALA A 244 19.48 -8.76 8.66
CA ALA A 244 18.42 -9.78 8.63
C ALA A 244 18.95 -11.20 8.34
N SER A 245 20.09 -11.36 7.65
CA SER A 245 20.67 -12.66 7.28
C SER A 245 21.71 -13.21 8.27
N LYS A 246 21.97 -12.50 9.38
CA LYS A 246 22.82 -12.96 10.49
C LYS A 246 22.05 -13.73 11.57
N LEU A 247 20.80 -14.06 11.28
CA LEU A 247 19.90 -14.93 12.05
C LEU A 247 19.68 -16.22 11.25
#